data_AF-A0A1I6KJY9-F1
#
_entry.id   AF-A0A1I6KJY9-F1
#
_cell.length_a   1.000
_cell.length_b   1.000
_cell.length_c   1.000
_cell.angle_alpha   90.00
_cell.angle_beta   90.00
_cell.angle_gamma   90.00
#
_symmetry.space_group_name_H-M   'P 1'
#
loop_
_entity.id
_entity.type
_entity.pdbx_description
1 polymer ?
#
loop_
_entity_poly.entity_id
_entity_poly.type
_entity_poly.pdbx_seq_one_letter_code
_entity_poly.pdbx_strand_id
1 'polypeptide(L)' 'MNFVLIVIGGLLTLSGVVWTLQGIGILPGSAMSGEMLWAIVGPIVAVVGVGLISWGIARRRRGSKS' A
#
# COMPACT_ATOMS: atom_id res chain seq x y z
N MET A 1 5.68 -17.41 -8.17
CA MET A 1 5.41 -16.02 -8.64
C MET A 1 4.40 -15.25 -7.78
N ASN A 2 3.66 -15.87 -6.86
CA ASN A 2 2.57 -15.20 -6.13
C ASN A 2 3.01 -14.58 -4.79
N PHE A 3 4.13 -15.05 -4.20
CA PHE A 3 4.68 -14.50 -2.96
C PHE A 3 5.19 -13.07 -3.16
N VAL A 4 5.88 -12.82 -4.27
CA VAL A 4 6.38 -11.50 -4.66
C VAL A 4 5.25 -10.46 -4.73
N LEU A 5 4.11 -10.80 -5.32
CA LEU A 5 2.95 -9.89 -5.41
C LEU A 5 2.36 -9.55 -4.02
N ILE A 6 2.33 -10.52 -3.10
CA ILE A 6 1.84 -10.32 -1.73
C ILE A 6 2.82 -9.44 -0.94
N VAL A 7 4.13 -9.70 -1.07
CA VAL A 7 5.17 -8.91 -0.41
C VAL A 7 5.19 -7.47 -0.94
N ILE A 8 5.17 -7.29 -2.26
CA ILE A 8 5.12 -5.95 -2.89
C ILE A 8 3.85 -5.21 -2.49
N GLY A 9 2.69 -5.88 -2.51
CA GLY A 9 1.43 -5.28 -2.08
C GLY A 9 1.45 -4.88 -0.59
N GLY A 10 2.07 -5.70 0.27
CA GLY A 10 2.25 -5.39 1.69
C GLY A 10 3.17 -4.18 1.92
N LEU A 11 4.30 -4.13 1.22
CA LEU A 11 5.24 -3.01 1.28
C LEU A 11 4.63 -1.71 0.77
N LEU A 12 3.87 -1.76 -0.34
CA LEU A 12 3.11 -0.61 -0.86
C LEU A 12 2.07 -0.13 0.15
N THR A 13 1.33 -1.04 0.76
CA THR A 13 0.32 -0.70 1.79
C THR A 13 0.97 -0.01 2.98
N LEU A 14 2.05 -0.58 3.52
CA LEU A 14 2.79 0.02 4.64
C LEU A 14 3.38 1.39 4.27
N SER A 15 3.98 1.52 3.09
CA SER A 15 4.55 2.78 2.61
C SER A 15 3.46 3.85 2.43
N GLY A 16 2.30 3.48 1.88
CA GLY A 16 1.15 4.38 1.74
C GLY A 16 0.61 4.86 3.08
N VAL A 17 0.54 3.99 4.09
CA VAL A 17 0.13 4.37 5.46
C VAL A 17 1.16 5.32 6.09
N VAL A 18 2.46 5.04 5.95
CA VAL A 18 3.52 5.92 6.45
C VAL A 18 3.44 7.30 5.81
N TRP A 19 3.26 7.35 4.48
CA TRP A 19 3.09 8.60 3.73
C TRP A 19 1.83 9.37 4.12
N THR A 20 0.73 8.66 4.39
CA THR A 20 -0.50 9.26 4.89
C THR A 20 -0.25 9.93 6.25
N LEU A 21 0.37 9.20 7.19
CA LEU A 21 0.69 9.71 8.53
C LEU A 21 1.70 10.88 8.49
N GLN A 22 2.64 10.88 7.54
CA GLN A 22 3.53 12.01 7.29
C GLN A 22 2.79 13.22 6.71
N GLY A 23 1.92 13.01 5.71
CA GLY A 23 1.14 14.08 5.09
C GLY A 23 0.15 14.77 6.02
N ILE A 24 -0.45 14.03 6.97
CA ILE A 24 -1.35 14.60 7.99
C ILE A 24 -0.56 15.30 9.12
N GLY A 25 0.78 15.21 9.11
CA GLY A 25 1.64 15.87 10.09
C GLY A 25 1.76 15.15 11.44
N ILE A 26 1.31 13.89 11.53
CA ILE A 26 1.40 13.08 12.76
C ILE A 26 2.81 12.53 12.98
N LEU A 27 3.56 12.27 11.89
CA LEU A 27 4.96 11.87 11.92
C LEU A 27 5.86 13.06 11.52
N PRO A 28 6.39 13.83 12.49
CA PRO A 28 7.40 14.84 12.23
C PRO A 28 8.77 14.18 12.06
N GLY A 29 9.40 14.35 10.90
CA GLY A 29 10.72 13.76 10.66
C GLY A 29 11.31 14.00 9.27
N SER A 30 10.59 14.60 8.31
CA SER A 30 11.09 14.81 6.95
C SER A 30 10.46 16.04 6.28
N ALA A 31 11.05 16.49 5.16
CA ALA A 31 10.59 17.59 4.32
C ALA A 31 9.18 17.39 3.69
N MET A 32 8.49 16.28 4.02
CA MET A 32 7.16 15.89 3.54
C MET A 32 6.09 15.98 4.64
N SER A 33 6.49 16.23 5.89
CA SER A 33 5.58 16.36 7.01
C SER A 33 4.77 17.66 6.91
N GLY A 34 3.45 17.57 6.73
CA GLY A 34 2.56 18.74 6.61
C GLY A 34 2.17 19.15 5.18
N GLU A 35 2.59 18.39 4.17
CA GLU A 35 2.20 18.59 2.77
C GLU A 35 0.93 17.80 2.41
N MET A 36 -0.15 18.49 1.99
CA MET A 36 -1.42 17.86 1.58
C MET A 36 -1.22 16.82 0.46
N LEU A 37 -0.16 16.96 -0.33
CA LEU A 37 0.21 16.03 -1.39
C LEU A 37 0.36 14.59 -0.86
N TRP A 38 1.07 14.41 0.27
CA TRP A 38 1.30 13.08 0.85
C TRP A 38 0.07 12.54 1.60
N ALA A 39 -0.77 13.43 2.13
CA ALA A 39 -2.04 13.07 2.73
C ALA A 39 -3.04 12.48 1.71
N ILE A 40 -2.92 12.86 0.42
CA ILE A 40 -3.73 12.34 -0.68
C ILE A 40 -3.08 11.14 -1.36
N VAL A 41 -1.77 11.19 -1.60
CA VAL A 41 -1.03 10.10 -2.27
C VAL A 41 -0.96 8.85 -1.40
N GLY A 42 -0.78 9.00 -0.09
CA GLY A 42 -0.69 7.88 0.85
C GLY A 42 -1.90 6.93 0.80
N PRO A 43 -3.15 7.42 0.93
CA PRO A 43 -4.35 6.61 0.82
C PRO A 43 -4.50 5.94 -0.55
N ILE A 44 -4.16 6.64 -1.64
CA ILE A 44 -4.21 6.08 -3.00
C ILE A 44 -3.27 4.88 -3.10
N VAL A 45 -2.02 5.04 -2.64
CA VAL A 45 -1.02 3.96 -2.66
C VAL A 45 -1.43 2.79 -1.76
N ALA A 46 -2.02 3.09 -0.59
CA ALA A 46 -2.54 2.06 0.30
C ALA A 46 -3.67 1.24 -0.36
N VAL A 47 -4.61 1.90 -1.04
CA VAL A 47 -5.71 1.23 -1.77
C VAL A 47 -5.17 0.37 -2.92
N VAL A 48 -4.19 0.87 -3.69
CA VAL A 48 -3.55 0.10 -4.76
C VAL A 48 -2.82 -1.13 -4.19
N GLY A 49 -2.11 -0.97 -3.06
CA GLY A 49 -1.44 -2.07 -2.36
C GLY A 49 -2.43 -3.17 -1.94
N VAL A 50 -3.55 -2.78 -1.32
CA VAL A 50 -4.62 -3.72 -0.92
C VAL A 50 -5.25 -4.42 -2.13
N GLY A 51 -5.47 -3.70 -3.23
CA GLY A 51 -5.97 -4.26 -4.48
C GLY A 51 -5.03 -5.32 -5.06
N LEU A 52 -3.72 -5.07 -5.06
CA LEU A 52 -2.71 -6.02 -5.50
C LEU A 52 -2.65 -7.28 -4.63
N ILE A 53 -2.73 -7.14 -3.30
CA ILE A 53 -2.81 -8.28 -2.37
C ILE A 53 -4.06 -9.12 -2.67
N SER A 54 -5.21 -8.46 -2.82
CA SER A 54 -6.51 -9.10 -3.11
C SER A 54 -6.47 -9.86 -4.42
N TRP A 55 -5.87 -9.29 -5.47
CA TRP A 55 -5.65 -9.97 -6.74
C TRP A 55 -4.71 -11.17 -6.59
N GLY A 56 -3.59 -11.00 -5.88
CA GLY A 56 -2.62 -12.07 -5.61
C GLY A 56 -3.25 -13.29 -4.91
N ILE A 57 -4.15 -13.03 -3.95
CA ILE A 57 -4.93 -14.04 -3.24
C ILE A 57 -6.00 -14.67 -4.14
N ALA A 58 -6.77 -13.85 -4.87
CA ALA A 58 -7.81 -14.33 -5.78
C ALA A 58 -7.24 -15.23 -6.90
N ARG A 59 -6.05 -14.91 -7.40
CA ARG A 59 -5.34 -15.71 -8.40
C ARG A 59 -4.85 -17.06 -7.85
N ARG A 60 -4.50 -17.14 -6.55
CA ARG A 60 -4.21 -18.43 -5.89
C ARG A 60 -5.45 -19.33 -5.83
N ARG A 61 -6.63 -18.76 -5.52
CA ARG A 61 -7.87 -19.55 -5.41
C ARG A 61 -8.33 -20.17 -6.74
N ARG A 62 -8.04 -19.53 -7.88
CA ARG A 62 -8.37 -20.08 -9.22
C ARG A 62 -7.48 -21.25 -9.66
N GLY A 63 -6.34 -21.49 -9.01
CA GLY A 63 -5.45 -22.61 -9.33
C GLY A 63 -5.82 -23.94 -8.65
N SER A 64 -6.84 -23.96 -7.78
CA SER A 64 -7.26 -25.16 -7.03
C SER A 64 -8.58 -25.76 -7.55
N LYS A 65 -8.90 -25.51 -8.81
CA LYS A 65 -9.94 -26.22 -9.56
C LYS A 65 -9.33 -26.72 -10.87
N SER A 66 -8.50 -27.75 -10.78
CA SER A 66 -8.23 -28.64 -11.91
C SER A 66 -8.02 -30.05 -11.38
#